data_AF-A0A3C0F9W1-F1
#
_entry.id   AF-A0A3C0F9W1-F1
#
_cell.length_a   1.000
_cell.length_b   1.000
_cell.length_c   1.000
_cell.angle_alpha   90.00
_cell.angle_beta   90.00
_cell.angle_gamma   90.00
#
_symmetry.space_group_name_H-M   'P 1'
#
loop_
_entity.id
_entity.type
_entity.pdbx_description
1 polymer ?
#
loop_
_entity_poly.entity_id
_entity_poly.type
_entity_poly.pdbx_seq_one_letter_code
_entity_poly.pdbx_strand_id
1 'polypeptide(L)' 'MVDGYLAAAVQYEPEFGAVEVNLTRLAGLVESAAAAGARLVVLPEMCTT' A
#
# COMPACT_ATOMS: atom_id res chain seq x y z
N MET A 1 16.00 21.17 11.45
CA MET A 1 15.46 20.42 10.29
C MET A 1 14.03 20.09 10.64
N VAL A 2 13.05 20.43 9.79
CA VAL A 2 11.67 19.98 10.01
C VAL A 2 11.65 18.51 9.61
N ASP A 3 11.30 17.61 10.53
CA ASP A 3 11.07 16.20 10.19
C ASP A 3 9.97 16.15 9.13
N GLY A 4 10.33 15.72 7.92
CA GLY A 4 9.40 15.62 6.81
C GLY A 4 8.29 14.61 7.11
N TYR A 5 7.08 14.88 6.63
CA TYR A 5 6.01 13.90 6.65
C TYR A 5 6.18 12.96 5.46
N LEU A 6 6.57 11.71 5.71
CA LEU A 6 6.71 10.72 4.65
C LEU A 6 5.35 10.10 4.31
N ALA A 7 4.97 10.16 3.05
CA ALA A 7 3.80 9.47 2.50
C ALA A 7 4.25 8.53 1.37
N ALA A 8 3.57 7.39 1.23
CA ALA A 8 3.83 6.40 0.18
C ALA A 8 2.60 6.26 -0.72
N ALA A 9 2.81 6.34 -2.03
CA ALA A 9 1.82 5.99 -3.04
C ALA A 9 2.17 4.62 -3.62
N VAL A 10 1.30 3.63 -3.44
CA VAL A 10 1.52 2.26 -3.88
C VAL A 10 0.99 2.08 -5.30
N GLN A 11 1.85 1.62 -6.21
CA GLN A 11 1.46 1.11 -7.52
C GLN A 11 1.17 -0.40 -7.39
N TYR A 12 -0.04 -0.82 -7.75
CA TYR A 12 -0.44 -2.23 -7.69
C TYR A 12 -1.44 -2.55 -8.80
N GLU A 13 -1.29 -3.72 -9.42
CA GLU A 13 -2.24 -4.29 -10.38
C GLU A 13 -3.01 -5.43 -9.69
N PRO A 14 -4.32 -5.26 -9.40
CA PRO A 14 -5.12 -6.30 -8.77
C PRO A 14 -5.50 -7.42 -9.73
N GLU A 15 -5.61 -8.64 -9.21
CA GLU A 15 -6.17 -9.77 -9.93
C GLU A 15 -7.69 -9.82 -9.72
N PHE A 16 -8.47 -9.66 -10.78
CA PHE A 16 -9.92 -9.52 -10.70
C PHE A 16 -10.59 -10.70 -9.98
N GLY A 17 -11.27 -10.42 -8.85
CA GLY A 17 -12.01 -11.41 -8.06
C GLY A 17 -11.15 -12.24 -7.12
N ALA A 18 -9.82 -12.06 -7.12
CA ALA A 18 -8.88 -12.78 -6.26
C ALA A 18 -8.64 -12.02 -4.95
N VAL A 19 -9.71 -11.73 -4.20
CA VAL A 19 -9.70 -10.89 -2.98
C VAL A 19 -8.57 -11.25 -2.02
N GLU A 20 -8.43 -12.52 -1.65
CA GLU A 20 -7.40 -12.97 -0.68
C GLU A 20 -5.97 -12.75 -1.19
N VAL A 21 -5.74 -12.96 -2.49
CA VAL A 21 -4.44 -12.72 -3.13
C VAL A 21 -4.12 -11.23 -3.13
N ASN A 22 -5.11 -10.41 -3.48
CA ASN A 22 -4.98 -8.95 -3.52
C ASN A 22 -4.71 -8.37 -2.13
N LEU A 23 -5.47 -8.79 -1.11
CA LEU A 23 -5.27 -8.36 0.27
C LEU A 23 -3.89 -8.77 0.80
N THR A 24 -3.46 -10.02 0.56
CA THR A 24 -2.15 -10.50 1.01
C THR A 24 -1.01 -9.69 0.40
N ARG A 25 -1.08 -9.40 -0.91
CA ARG A 25 -0.06 -8.61 -1.62
C ARG A 25 -0.05 -7.15 -1.16
N LEU A 26 -1.22 -6.53 -1.05
CA LEU A 26 -1.36 -5.15 -0.57
C LEU A 26 -0.86 -4.99 0.86
N ALA A 27 -1.13 -5.96 1.74
CA ALA A 27 -0.64 -5.96 3.12
C ALA A 27 0.89 -5.88 3.17
N GLY A 28 1.59 -6.70 2.39
CA GLY A 28 3.05 -6.66 2.32
C GLY A 28 3.61 -5.32 1.79
N LEU A 29 2.91 -4.68 0.84
CA LEU A 29 3.28 -3.35 0.34
C LEU A 29 3.07 -2.26 1.40
N VAL A 30 1.97 -2.33 2.15
CA VAL A 30 1.70 -1.41 3.27
C VAL A 30 2.72 -1.59 4.39
N GLU A 31 3.04 -2.82 4.77
CA GLU A 31 4.07 -3.14 5.76
C GLU A 31 5.43 -2.60 5.36
N SER A 32 5.81 -2.76 4.08
CA SER A 32 7.06 -2.23 3.54
C SER A 32 7.11 -0.70 3.60
N ALA A 33 6.02 -0.02 3.26
CA ALA A 33 5.93 1.44 3.35
C ALA A 33 5.99 1.92 4.81
N ALA A 34 5.32 1.23 5.72
CA ALA A 34 5.37 1.53 7.15
C ALA A 34 6.78 1.35 7.72
N ALA A 35 7.48 0.27 7.34
CA ALA A 35 8.87 0.01 7.74
C ALA A 35 9.84 1.08 7.22
N ALA A 36 9.54 1.71 6.07
CA ALA A 36 10.29 2.85 5.54
C ALA A 36 9.99 4.18 6.27
N GLY A 37 9.06 4.19 7.22
CA GLY A 37 8.67 5.37 8.01
C GLY A 37 7.51 6.17 7.42
N ALA A 38 6.78 5.63 6.44
CA ALA A 38 5.61 6.31 5.89
C ALA A 38 4.50 6.41 6.94
N ARG A 39 3.90 7.60 7.05
CA ARG A 39 2.80 7.92 7.96
C ARG A 39 1.43 7.94 7.27
N LEU A 40 1.43 7.92 5.93
CA LEU A 40 0.27 7.77 5.06
C LEU A 40 0.64 6.82 3.93
N VAL A 41 -0.20 5.82 3.66
CA VAL A 41 -0.07 4.92 2.51
C VAL A 41 -1.35 5.02 1.71
N VAL A 42 -1.24 5.34 0.41
CA VAL A 42 -2.36 5.42 -0.52
C VAL A 42 -2.31 4.22 -1.46
N LEU A 43 -3.45 3.55 -1.61
CA LEU A 43 -3.62 2.41 -2.50
C LEU A 43 -4.47 2.80 -3.73
N PRO A 44 -4.34 2.09 -4.87
CA PRO A 44 -5.15 2.33 -6.05
C PRO A 44 -6.65 2.06 -5.81
N GLU A 45 -7.51 2.66 -6.64
CA GLU A 45 -8.95 2.38 -6.63
C GLU A 45 -9.22 0.88 -6.87
N MET A 46 -10.21 0.32 -6.16
CA MET A 46 -10.66 -1.07 -6.27
C MET A 46 -9.58 -2.16 -6.09
N CYS A 47 -8.40 -1.83 -5.57
CA CYS A 47 -7.30 -2.80 -5.43
C CYS A 47 -7.60 -4.00 -4.51
N THR A 48 -8.69 -3.96 -3.73
CA THR A 48 -9.10 -5.02 -2.79
C THR A 48 -10.15 -6.00 -3.34
N THR A 49 -10.63 -5.81 -4.57
CA THR A 49 -11.71 -6.63 -5.17
C THR A 49 -11.20 -7.84 -5.95
#